data_AF-A0A1R1IL24-F1
#
_entry.id   AF-A0A1R1IL24-F1
#
_cell.length_a   1.000
_cell.length_b   1.000
_cell.length_c   1.000
_cell.angle_alpha   90.00
_cell.angle_beta   90.00
_cell.angle_gamma   90.00
#
_symmetry.space_group_name_H-M   'P 1'
#
loop_
_entity.id
_entity.type
_entity.pdbx_description
1 polymer ?
#
loop_
_entity_poly.entity_id
_entity_poly.type
_entity_poly.pdbx_seq_one_letter_code
_entity_poly.pdbx_strand_id
1 'polypeptide(L)'
;MRLQALATAAVLALTAAACSAEKEAPAPAEAAASALTGRAAVYAAGEKDAEAFVRALYARAATPQTTPDPAEAAITPGRDPLYSRTLNALIGVDFREAQSRDEVPYLNYDPVCACQDADGFALKTVTMTPDGPQAATADVVFTNHGREHRQTLKLVKEGPMWRIADIIDDKGKSLHDVLMAIAEKAEN
;
A
#
# COMPACT_ATOMS: atom_id res chain seq x y z
N MET A 1 -44.79 51.20 -60.66
CA MET A 1 -43.48 51.86 -60.51
C MET A 1 -43.25 52.15 -59.03
N ARG A 2 -42.12 51.65 -58.50
CA ARG A 2 -41.45 52.04 -57.23
C ARG A 2 -42.18 51.66 -55.92
N LEU A 3 -41.55 51.17 -54.86
CA LEU A 3 -40.15 50.84 -54.53
C LEU A 3 -40.13 49.82 -53.36
N GLN A 4 -39.02 49.11 -53.25
CA GLN A 4 -38.71 47.92 -52.44
C GLN A 4 -38.88 48.07 -50.91
N ALA A 5 -39.22 46.96 -50.24
CA ALA A 5 -39.03 46.75 -48.81
C ALA A 5 -38.06 45.58 -48.57
N LEU A 6 -37.19 45.76 -47.59
CA LEU A 6 -36.04 44.93 -47.24
C LEU A 6 -36.46 43.60 -46.59
N ALA A 7 -35.66 42.55 -46.78
CA ALA A 7 -35.13 41.69 -45.73
C ALA A 7 -34.31 40.54 -46.34
N THR A 8 -33.38 40.00 -45.54
CA THR A 8 -32.56 38.78 -45.74
C THR A 8 -31.31 38.97 -46.62
N ALA A 9 -30.12 38.50 -46.27
CA ALA A 9 -29.65 37.71 -45.13
C ALA A 9 -28.16 38.01 -44.92
N ALA A 10 -27.71 37.90 -43.66
CA ALA A 10 -26.30 37.97 -43.32
C ALA A 10 -25.55 36.77 -43.91
N VAL A 11 -24.45 37.03 -44.63
CA VAL A 11 -23.45 36.02 -45.01
C VAL A 11 -22.17 36.33 -44.24
N LEU A 12 -21.92 35.57 -43.17
CA LEU A 12 -20.67 35.62 -42.42
C LEU A 12 -19.62 34.72 -43.09
N ALA A 13 -18.51 35.36 -43.46
CA ALA A 13 -17.13 34.91 -43.51
C ALA A 13 -16.84 33.42 -43.76
N LEU A 14 -16.22 33.14 -44.93
CA LEU A 14 -15.35 31.98 -45.14
C LEU A 14 -14.17 32.06 -44.17
N THR A 15 -14.11 31.18 -43.18
CA THR A 15 -12.91 30.91 -42.38
C THR A 15 -12.05 29.88 -43.10
N ALA A 16 -10.89 30.32 -43.58
CA ALA A 16 -9.77 29.44 -43.87
C ALA A 16 -8.82 29.49 -42.67
N ALA A 17 -8.83 28.45 -41.83
CA ALA A 17 -7.77 28.18 -40.88
C ALA A 17 -7.62 26.67 -40.73
N ALA A 18 -6.40 26.20 -41.00
CA ALA A 18 -5.99 24.81 -40.94
C ALA A 18 -6.17 24.25 -39.52
N CYS A 19 -6.91 23.15 -39.38
CA CYS A 19 -6.87 22.34 -38.16
C CYS A 19 -5.71 21.36 -38.26
N SER A 20 -4.58 21.75 -37.69
CA SER A 20 -3.60 20.79 -37.18
C SER A 20 -4.29 19.93 -36.12
N ALA A 21 -4.17 18.61 -36.23
CA ALA A 21 -4.55 17.71 -35.16
C ALA A 21 -3.62 17.95 -33.97
N GLU A 22 -4.08 18.75 -33.01
CA GLU A 22 -3.44 18.89 -31.71
C GLU A 22 -3.60 17.55 -30.99
N LYS A 23 -2.48 16.84 -30.87
CA LYS A 23 -2.32 15.66 -30.05
C LYS A 23 -2.52 16.12 -28.60
N GLU A 24 -3.75 16.05 -28.14
CA GLU A 24 -4.15 16.42 -26.79
C GLU A 24 -3.35 15.57 -25.80
N ALA A 25 -2.42 16.23 -25.10
CA ALA A 25 -1.68 15.61 -24.02
C ALA A 25 -2.68 15.25 -22.91
N PRO A 26 -2.55 14.06 -22.28
CA PRO A 26 -3.45 13.68 -21.20
C PRO A 26 -3.41 14.74 -20.10
N ALA A 27 -4.58 15.02 -19.52
CA ALA A 27 -4.78 16.06 -18.53
C ALA A 27 -3.81 15.93 -17.34
N PRO A 28 -3.36 17.04 -16.73
CA PRO A 28 -2.41 17.03 -15.61
C PRO A 28 -2.87 16.21 -14.37
N ALA A 29 -4.14 15.81 -14.31
CA ALA A 29 -4.66 14.91 -13.29
C ALA A 29 -4.22 13.44 -13.46
N GLU A 30 -4.01 12.96 -14.69
CA GLU A 30 -3.49 11.59 -14.93
C GLU A 30 -1.99 11.49 -14.68
N ALA A 31 -1.23 12.59 -14.84
CA ALA A 31 0.19 12.65 -14.50
C ALA A 31 0.45 12.72 -12.99
N ALA A 32 -0.50 13.24 -12.20
CA ALA A 32 -0.37 13.36 -10.74
C ALA A 32 -0.59 12.03 -9.99
N ALA A 33 -1.23 11.03 -10.61
CA ALA A 33 -1.50 9.72 -10.01
C ALA A 33 -0.23 8.85 -9.79
N SER A 34 0.93 9.27 -10.31
CA SER A 34 2.20 8.55 -10.23
C SER A 34 3.17 9.08 -9.16
N ALA A 35 2.81 10.10 -8.37
CA ALA A 35 3.77 10.84 -7.55
C ALA A 35 3.96 10.35 -6.11
N LEU A 36 3.08 9.50 -5.59
CA LEU A 36 3.20 9.01 -4.22
C LEU A 36 4.32 7.98 -4.11
N THR A 37 5.14 8.10 -3.07
CA THR A 37 6.19 7.13 -2.72
C THR A 37 6.04 6.72 -1.26
N GLY A 38 6.79 5.69 -0.85
CA GLY A 38 6.79 5.21 0.52
C GLY A 38 5.38 4.84 1.01
N ARG A 39 5.08 5.19 2.26
CA ARG A 39 3.82 4.79 2.92
C ARG A 39 2.57 5.41 2.30
N ALA A 40 2.66 6.63 1.77
CA ALA A 40 1.52 7.27 1.11
C ALA A 40 1.06 6.47 -0.12
N ALA A 41 2.01 5.92 -0.88
CA ALA A 41 1.70 5.02 -1.99
C ALA A 41 1.02 3.73 -1.52
N VAL A 42 1.49 3.17 -0.40
CA VAL A 42 0.89 1.96 0.18
C VAL A 42 -0.55 2.21 0.62
N TYR A 43 -0.82 3.35 1.27
CA TYR A 43 -2.17 3.67 1.71
C TYR A 43 -3.13 3.88 0.53
N ALA A 44 -2.73 4.67 -0.47
CA ALA A 44 -3.54 4.87 -1.67
C ALA A 44 -3.83 3.54 -2.40
N ALA A 45 -2.85 2.62 -2.45
CA ALA A 45 -3.04 1.30 -3.00
C ALA A 45 -3.99 0.43 -2.14
N GLY A 46 -3.93 0.58 -0.81
CA GLY A 46 -4.84 -0.06 0.15
C GLY A 46 -6.30 0.34 0.01
N GLU A 47 -6.60 1.56 -0.43
CA GLU A 47 -7.97 1.98 -0.71
C GLU A 47 -8.52 1.37 -2.01
N LYS A 48 -7.61 1.07 -2.96
CA LYS A 48 -7.96 0.56 -4.29
C LYS A 48 -8.37 -0.91 -4.23
N ASP A 49 -7.43 -1.81 -3.95
CA ASP A 49 -7.64 -3.26 -3.93
C ASP A 49 -6.50 -4.01 -3.21
N ALA A 50 -6.73 -5.29 -2.91
CA ALA A 50 -5.82 -6.10 -2.11
C ALA A 50 -4.48 -6.36 -2.81
N GLU A 51 -4.47 -6.56 -4.13
CA GLU A 51 -3.24 -6.85 -4.87
C GLU A 51 -2.37 -5.60 -4.98
N ALA A 52 -2.99 -4.45 -5.30
CA ALA A 52 -2.32 -3.16 -5.32
C ALA A 52 -1.65 -2.86 -3.97
N PHE A 53 -2.37 -3.10 -2.86
CA PHE A 53 -1.84 -2.94 -1.51
C PHE A 53 -0.56 -3.78 -1.28
N VAL A 54 -0.61 -5.08 -1.60
CA VAL A 54 0.54 -5.99 -1.43
C VAL A 54 1.71 -5.56 -2.30
N ARG A 55 1.47 -5.21 -3.56
CA ARG A 55 2.55 -4.76 -4.46
C ARG A 55 3.19 -3.47 -3.96
N ALA A 56 2.40 -2.53 -3.43
CA ALA A 56 2.92 -1.30 -2.85
C ALA A 56 3.71 -1.54 -1.56
N LEU A 57 3.25 -2.45 -0.68
CA LEU A 57 4.00 -2.88 0.52
C LEU A 57 5.41 -3.36 0.16
N TYR A 58 5.50 -4.25 -0.82
CA TYR A 58 6.78 -4.81 -1.25
C TYR A 58 7.63 -3.84 -2.07
N ALA A 59 7.01 -2.88 -2.78
CA ALA A 59 7.75 -1.79 -3.42
C ALA A 59 8.38 -0.84 -2.38
N ARG A 60 7.70 -0.58 -1.25
CA ARG A 60 8.28 0.14 -0.11
C ARG A 60 9.46 -0.63 0.46
N ALA A 61 9.30 -1.92 0.71
CA ALA A 61 10.37 -2.77 1.24
C ALA A 61 11.62 -2.83 0.34
N ALA A 62 11.44 -2.66 -0.97
CA ALA A 62 12.54 -2.62 -1.94
C ALA A 62 13.34 -1.32 -1.95
N THR A 63 12.81 -0.25 -1.35
CA THR A 63 13.45 1.06 -1.36
C THR A 63 14.49 1.13 -0.25
N PRO A 64 15.78 1.40 -0.56
CA PRO A 64 16.80 1.58 0.47
C PRO A 64 16.39 2.67 1.45
N GLN A 65 16.27 2.32 2.73
CA GLN A 65 16.02 3.30 3.79
C GLN A 65 17.34 3.93 4.24
N THR A 66 17.94 4.75 3.38
CA THR A 66 19.15 5.51 3.73
C THR A 66 18.90 6.57 4.80
N THR A 67 17.64 7.00 4.93
CA THR A 67 17.12 7.79 6.05
C THR A 67 15.72 7.27 6.36
N PRO A 68 15.40 6.88 7.61
CA PRO A 68 14.04 6.51 7.99
C PRO A 68 13.07 7.66 7.69
N ASP A 69 11.91 7.37 7.11
CA ASP A 69 10.86 8.37 6.93
C ASP A 69 10.42 8.89 8.33
N PRO A 70 10.57 10.19 8.65
CA PRO A 70 10.19 10.71 9.96
C PRO A 70 8.73 10.45 10.31
N ALA A 71 7.84 10.40 9.31
CA ALA A 71 6.44 10.07 9.52
C ALA A 71 6.25 8.60 9.92
N GLU A 72 7.12 7.70 9.47
CA GLU A 72 7.15 6.30 9.85
C GLU A 72 7.78 6.10 11.23
N ALA A 73 8.88 6.80 11.52
CA ALA A 73 9.53 6.77 12.83
C ALA A 73 8.62 7.27 13.98
N ALA A 74 7.65 8.13 13.66
CA ALA A 74 6.68 8.64 14.62
C ALA A 74 5.50 7.69 14.89
N ILE A 75 5.39 6.56 14.17
CA ILE A 75 4.29 5.62 14.36
C ILE A 75 4.48 4.89 15.68
N THR A 76 3.54 5.11 16.61
CA THR A 76 3.50 4.34 17.85
C THR A 76 3.23 2.87 17.54
N PRO A 77 4.00 1.91 18.10
CA PRO A 77 3.71 0.49 17.97
C PRO A 77 2.25 0.17 18.29
N GLY A 78 1.63 -0.65 17.43
CA GLY A 78 0.21 -0.96 17.53
C GLY A 78 -0.75 0.15 17.09
N ARG A 79 -0.27 1.17 16.37
CA ARG A 79 -1.09 2.22 15.74
C ARG A 79 -0.80 2.41 14.26
N ASP A 80 -0.17 1.42 13.62
CA ASP A 80 0.22 1.50 12.23
C ASP A 80 -0.98 1.18 11.30
N PRO A 81 -1.39 2.09 10.40
CA PRO A 81 -2.53 1.85 9.50
C PRO A 81 -2.37 0.68 8.50
N LEU A 82 -1.16 0.13 8.33
CA LEU A 82 -0.92 -1.06 7.48
C LEU A 82 -1.45 -2.33 8.11
N TYR A 83 -1.47 -2.41 9.44
CA TYR A 83 -1.96 -3.59 10.15
C TYR A 83 -3.45 -3.46 10.48
N SER A 84 -4.15 -4.60 10.51
CA SER A 84 -5.53 -4.68 10.99
C SER A 84 -5.64 -4.16 12.43
N ARG A 85 -6.83 -3.79 12.88
CA ARG A 85 -7.04 -3.37 14.28
C ARG A 85 -6.58 -4.45 15.27
N THR A 86 -6.88 -5.71 14.98
CA THR A 86 -6.50 -6.84 15.84
C THR A 86 -4.98 -6.99 15.91
N LEU A 87 -4.31 -7.06 14.75
CA LEU A 87 -2.84 -7.22 14.73
C LEU A 87 -2.15 -6.02 15.37
N ASN A 88 -2.66 -4.80 15.17
CA ASN A 88 -2.17 -3.62 15.88
C ASN A 88 -2.30 -3.74 17.41
N ALA A 89 -3.43 -4.22 17.92
CA ALA A 89 -3.61 -4.39 19.35
C ALA A 89 -2.54 -5.34 19.92
N LEU A 90 -2.26 -6.45 19.23
CA LEU A 90 -1.25 -7.43 19.61
C LEU A 90 0.18 -6.86 19.57
N ILE A 91 0.54 -6.15 18.49
CA ILE A 91 1.83 -5.43 18.42
C ILE A 91 1.96 -4.45 19.58
N GLY A 92 0.89 -3.72 19.90
CA GLY A 92 0.88 -2.81 21.03
C GLY A 92 1.13 -3.51 22.37
N VAL A 93 0.64 -4.73 22.56
CA VAL A 93 0.90 -5.52 23.78
C VAL A 93 2.36 -5.96 23.84
N ASP A 94 2.90 -6.54 22.76
CA ASP A 94 4.31 -6.98 22.68
C ASP A 94 5.28 -5.86 23.09
N PHE A 95 5.10 -4.66 22.55
CA PHE A 95 5.94 -3.51 22.90
C PHE A 95 5.77 -3.03 24.34
N ARG A 96 4.54 -3.02 24.88
CA ARG A 96 4.29 -2.62 26.28
C ARG A 96 4.89 -3.61 27.27
N GLU A 97 4.78 -4.91 26.98
CA GLU A 97 5.33 -5.97 27.82
C GLU A 97 6.85 -5.97 27.81
N ALA A 98 7.47 -5.81 26.64
CA ALA A 98 8.92 -5.69 26.54
C ALA A 98 9.42 -4.47 27.31
N GLN A 99 8.74 -3.32 27.17
CA GLN A 99 9.08 -2.10 27.91
C GLN A 99 8.94 -2.27 29.44
N SER A 100 7.91 -2.96 29.92
CA SER A 100 7.70 -3.15 31.37
C SER A 100 8.78 -4.03 32.01
N ARG A 101 9.50 -4.81 31.20
CA ARG A 101 10.56 -5.75 31.61
C ARG A 101 11.98 -5.31 31.24
N ASP A 102 12.14 -4.15 30.60
CA ASP A 102 13.41 -3.69 30.02
C ASP A 102 13.99 -4.70 29.00
N GLU A 103 13.10 -5.32 28.22
CA GLU A 103 13.43 -6.30 27.18
C GLU A 103 13.20 -5.73 25.78
N VAL A 104 13.71 -6.43 24.77
CA VAL A 104 13.44 -6.13 23.36
C VAL A 104 12.14 -6.82 22.95
N PRO A 105 11.19 -6.14 22.28
CA PRO A 105 9.95 -6.76 21.82
C PRO A 105 10.22 -7.90 20.84
N TYR A 106 9.28 -8.84 20.75
CA TYR A 106 9.36 -9.90 19.76
C TYR A 106 9.39 -9.32 18.33
N LEU A 107 8.51 -8.36 18.05
CA LEU A 107 8.49 -7.65 16.78
C LEU A 107 9.50 -6.49 16.77
N ASN A 108 10.79 -6.83 16.67
CA ASN A 108 11.89 -5.87 16.60
C ASN A 108 12.51 -5.74 15.19
N TYR A 109 11.77 -6.12 14.15
CA TYR A 109 12.20 -6.14 12.74
C TYR A 109 11.00 -5.80 11.82
N ASP A 110 11.23 -5.50 10.54
CA ASP A 110 10.13 -5.33 9.56
C ASP A 110 9.62 -6.71 9.13
N PRO A 111 8.36 -7.08 9.46
CA PRO A 111 7.86 -8.41 9.19
C PRO A 111 7.49 -8.63 7.71
N VAL A 112 7.36 -7.57 6.90
CA VAL A 112 7.06 -7.65 5.45
C VAL A 112 8.27 -8.16 4.67
N CYS A 113 9.49 -7.83 5.09
CA CYS A 113 10.73 -8.36 4.50
C CYS A 113 11.44 -9.40 5.36
N ALA A 114 10.92 -9.64 6.58
CA ALA A 114 11.58 -10.40 7.65
C ALA A 114 13.03 -9.95 7.89
N CYS A 115 13.24 -8.63 7.97
CA CYS A 115 14.58 -8.03 7.96
C CYS A 115 14.70 -6.80 8.87
N GLN A 116 15.92 -6.51 9.33
CA GLN A 116 16.28 -5.21 9.92
C GLN A 116 16.49 -4.19 8.81
N ASP A 117 17.31 -4.58 7.84
CA ASP A 117 17.61 -3.80 6.65
C ASP A 117 17.40 -4.68 5.42
N ALA A 118 16.79 -4.11 4.38
CA ALA A 118 16.66 -4.77 3.08
C ALA A 118 17.92 -4.53 2.24
N ASP A 119 18.41 -5.58 1.57
CA ASP A 119 19.52 -5.50 0.62
C ASP A 119 19.28 -6.42 -0.57
N GLY A 120 19.59 -5.95 -1.79
CA GLY A 120 19.31 -6.69 -3.02
C GLY A 120 17.84 -7.13 -3.15
N PHE A 121 16.91 -6.34 -2.59
CA PHE A 121 15.51 -6.72 -2.51
C PHE A 121 14.85 -6.75 -3.88
N ALA A 122 14.13 -7.83 -4.21
CA ALA A 122 13.31 -7.87 -5.41
C ALA A 122 12.06 -8.74 -5.23
N LEU A 123 10.88 -8.15 -5.44
CA LEU A 123 9.63 -8.89 -5.54
C LEU A 123 9.65 -9.78 -6.80
N LYS A 124 9.38 -11.08 -6.64
CA LYS A 124 9.32 -12.04 -7.76
C LYS A 124 7.90 -12.34 -8.17
N THR A 125 7.04 -12.67 -7.21
CA THR A 125 5.67 -13.10 -7.50
C THR A 125 4.74 -12.69 -6.37
N VAL A 126 3.52 -12.31 -6.74
CA VAL A 126 2.38 -12.14 -5.85
C VAL A 126 1.25 -12.98 -6.45
N THR A 127 0.75 -13.94 -5.70
CA THR A 127 -0.40 -14.77 -6.09
C THR A 127 -1.52 -14.51 -5.10
N MET A 128 -2.63 -13.99 -5.61
CA MET A 128 -3.79 -13.63 -4.79
C MET A 128 -4.82 -14.76 -4.79
N THR A 129 -5.33 -15.09 -3.61
CA THR A 129 -6.45 -15.99 -3.40
C THR A 129 -7.55 -15.24 -2.63
N PRO A 130 -8.72 -14.97 -3.24
CA PRO A 130 -9.84 -14.36 -2.51
C PRO A 130 -10.38 -15.31 -1.43
N ASP A 131 -10.51 -14.81 -0.20
CA ASP A 131 -11.08 -15.55 0.94
C ASP A 131 -12.46 -15.01 1.34
N GLY A 132 -12.99 -14.05 0.57
CA GLY A 132 -14.29 -13.43 0.75
C GLY A 132 -14.32 -11.99 0.23
N PRO A 133 -15.46 -11.28 0.35
CA PRO A 133 -15.58 -9.90 -0.13
C PRO A 133 -14.67 -8.88 0.60
N GLN A 134 -14.20 -9.24 1.80
CA GLN A 134 -13.37 -8.40 2.67
C GLN A 134 -12.14 -9.14 3.19
N ALA A 135 -11.77 -10.26 2.56
CA ALA A 135 -10.63 -11.07 2.96
C ALA A 135 -9.90 -11.63 1.73
N ALA A 136 -8.58 -11.67 1.79
CA ALA A 136 -7.76 -12.27 0.75
C ALA A 136 -6.46 -12.80 1.35
N THR A 137 -5.91 -13.81 0.70
CA THR A 137 -4.58 -14.32 0.95
C THR A 137 -3.67 -13.91 -0.19
N ALA A 138 -2.45 -13.47 0.13
CA ALA A 138 -1.40 -13.22 -0.85
C ALA A 138 -0.20 -14.12 -0.56
N ASP A 139 0.12 -15.02 -1.47
CA ASP A 139 1.38 -15.75 -1.44
C ASP A 139 2.44 -14.94 -2.19
N VAL A 140 3.50 -14.60 -1.47
CA VAL A 140 4.54 -13.69 -1.97
C VAL A 140 5.88 -14.38 -1.99
N VAL A 141 6.57 -14.24 -3.13
CA VAL A 141 7.95 -14.67 -3.33
C VAL A 141 8.79 -13.44 -3.61
N PHE A 142 9.87 -13.27 -2.86
CA PHE A 142 10.82 -12.17 -3.06
C PHE A 142 12.25 -12.63 -2.77
N THR A 143 13.23 -11.87 -3.24
CA THR A 143 14.62 -12.03 -2.82
C THR A 143 15.01 -10.92 -1.87
N ASN A 144 15.80 -11.25 -0.84
CA ASN A 144 16.42 -10.31 0.08
C ASN A 144 17.76 -10.91 0.56
N HIS A 145 18.82 -10.11 0.65
CA HIS A 145 20.18 -10.57 0.95
C HIS A 145 20.63 -11.75 0.07
N GLY A 146 20.26 -11.71 -1.21
CA GLY A 146 20.57 -12.77 -2.19
C GLY A 146 19.84 -14.11 -1.97
N ARG A 147 18.91 -14.20 -1.01
CA ARG A 147 18.12 -15.41 -0.73
C ARG A 147 16.68 -15.22 -1.16
N GLU A 148 16.06 -16.28 -1.64
CA GLU A 148 14.62 -16.30 -1.90
C GLU A 148 13.86 -16.55 -0.60
N HIS A 149 12.79 -15.79 -0.39
CA HIS A 149 11.88 -15.88 0.73
C HIS A 149 10.47 -16.13 0.21
N ARG A 150 9.70 -16.89 1.00
CA ARG A 150 8.26 -17.11 0.80
C ARG A 150 7.53 -16.66 2.05
N GLN A 151 6.47 -15.90 1.85
CA GLN A 151 5.55 -15.51 2.92
C GLN A 151 4.12 -15.55 2.42
N THR A 152 3.20 -15.84 3.33
CA THR A 152 1.76 -15.71 3.07
C THR A 152 1.23 -14.57 3.92
N LEU A 153 0.63 -13.57 3.27
CA LEU A 153 -0.09 -12.49 3.94
C LEU A 153 -1.57 -12.84 4.02
N LYS A 154 -2.14 -12.78 5.22
CA LYS A 154 -3.60 -12.72 5.39
C LYS A 154 -4.00 -11.25 5.39
N LEU A 155 -4.97 -10.90 4.56
CA LEU A 155 -5.43 -9.54 4.37
C LEU A 155 -6.90 -9.42 4.75
N VAL A 156 -7.24 -8.27 5.33
CA VAL A 156 -8.62 -7.91 5.67
C VAL A 156 -8.93 -6.51 5.17
N LYS A 157 -10.15 -6.29 4.69
CA LYS A 157 -10.65 -4.96 4.36
C LYS A 157 -11.36 -4.36 5.57
N GLU A 158 -10.77 -3.34 6.17
CA GLU A 158 -11.35 -2.59 7.29
C GLU A 158 -11.70 -1.16 6.85
N GLY A 159 -12.99 -0.88 6.67
CA GLY A 159 -13.44 0.37 6.08
C GLY A 159 -13.01 0.46 4.61
N PRO A 160 -12.44 1.57 4.14
CA PRO A 160 -11.96 1.68 2.76
C PRO A 160 -10.65 0.91 2.53
N MET A 161 -9.91 0.57 3.58
CA MET A 161 -8.52 0.14 3.51
C MET A 161 -8.34 -1.38 3.62
N TRP A 162 -7.54 -1.95 2.71
CA TRP A 162 -6.90 -3.24 2.92
C TRP A 162 -5.75 -3.14 3.92
N ARG A 163 -5.63 -4.16 4.77
CA ARG A 163 -4.68 -4.23 5.87
C ARG A 163 -4.14 -5.64 6.05
N ILE A 164 -2.95 -5.74 6.61
CA ILE A 164 -2.31 -7.00 7.00
C ILE A 164 -2.98 -7.49 8.28
N ALA A 165 -3.64 -8.65 8.21
CA ALA A 165 -4.19 -9.36 9.34
C ALA A 165 -3.18 -10.33 9.96
N ASP A 166 -2.34 -10.95 9.12
CA ASP A 166 -1.28 -11.87 9.55
C ASP A 166 -0.18 -11.97 8.49
N ILE A 167 1.01 -12.37 8.94
CA ILE A 167 2.17 -12.69 8.12
C ILE A 167 2.66 -14.06 8.56
N ILE A 168 2.67 -15.01 7.63
CA ILE A 168 3.08 -16.40 7.86
C ILE A 168 4.38 -16.64 7.10
N ASP A 169 5.41 -17.12 7.80
CA ASP A 169 6.70 -17.43 7.19
C ASP A 169 6.70 -18.75 6.39
N ASP A 170 7.82 -19.07 5.76
CA ASP A 170 8.01 -20.28 4.95
C ASP A 170 7.91 -21.59 5.75
N LYS A 171 7.91 -21.51 7.08
CA LYS A 171 7.74 -22.63 8.02
C LYS A 171 6.33 -22.71 8.59
N GLY A 172 5.42 -21.83 8.15
CA GLY A 172 4.05 -21.78 8.65
C GLY A 172 3.89 -21.06 9.99
N LYS A 173 4.91 -20.30 10.45
CA LYS A 173 4.82 -19.55 11.70
C LYS A 173 4.05 -18.25 11.47
N SER A 174 2.88 -18.13 12.10
CA SER A 174 2.04 -16.93 12.10
C SER A 174 2.58 -15.87 13.05
N LEU A 175 2.71 -14.63 12.57
CA LEU A 175 3.03 -13.48 13.42
C LEU A 175 1.89 -13.19 14.39
N HIS A 176 0.65 -13.22 13.91
CA HIS A 176 -0.54 -13.02 14.73
C HIS A 176 -0.55 -13.98 15.92
N ASP A 177 -0.37 -15.28 15.70
CA ASP A 177 -0.46 -16.28 16.75
C ASP A 177 0.67 -16.15 17.77
N VAL A 178 1.87 -15.77 17.33
CA VAL A 178 2.99 -15.50 18.24
C VAL A 178 2.68 -14.31 19.15
N LEU A 179 2.18 -13.21 18.59
CA LEU A 179 1.85 -12.02 19.37
C LEU A 179 0.62 -12.26 20.25
N MET A 180 -0.34 -13.07 19.82
CA MET A 180 -1.47 -13.52 20.64
C MET A 180 -0.98 -14.28 21.86
N ALA A 181 -0.07 -15.25 21.69
CA ALA A 181 0.49 -16.01 22.80
C ALA A 181 1.29 -15.14 23.80
N ILE A 182 1.86 -14.02 23.35
CA ILE A 182 2.48 -13.01 24.22
C ILE A 182 1.39 -12.27 25.00
N ALA A 183 0.33 -11.82 24.32
CA ALA A 183 -0.77 -11.11 24.95
C ALA A 183 -1.50 -11.95 26.01
N GLU A 184 -1.78 -13.22 25.72
CA GLU A 184 -2.40 -14.15 26.68
C GLU A 184 -1.54 -14.32 27.94
N LYS A 185 -0.22 -14.33 27.82
CA LYS A 185 0.69 -14.41 28.98
C LYS A 185 0.75 -13.12 29.78
N ALA A 186 0.46 -11.97 29.17
CA ALA A 186 0.45 -10.68 29.84
C ALA A 186 -0.82 -10.47 30.70
N GLU A 187 -1.90 -11.19 30.40
CA GLU A 187 -3.16 -11.13 31.15
C GLU A 187 -3.18 -12.03 32.39
N ASN A 188 -2.17 -12.90 32.56
CA ASN A 188 -2.03 -13.85 33.67
C ASN A 188 -1.03 -13.36 34.72
#